data_AF-A0A5J4W379-F1
#
_entry.id   AF-A0A5J4W379-F1
#
_cell.length_a   1.000
_cell.length_b   1.000
_cell.length_c   1.000
_cell.angle_alpha   90.00
_cell.angle_beta   90.00
_cell.angle_gamma   90.00
#
_symmetry.space_group_name_H-M   'P 1'
#
loop_
_entity.id
_entity.type
_entity.pdbx_description
1 polymer ?
#
loop_
_entity_poly.entity_id
_entity_poly.type
_entity_poly.pdbx_seq_one_letter_code
_entity_poly.pdbx_strand_id
1 'polypeptide(L)'
;MNEDEIEDQGSEHIDENDANLAMSSLALLALNEDNHKAIIDGNGIKSAVERIIQVAQHGYTPGLQIMSSIDLLVHLFAFGSNNTKQLIQNSLSPEILDQLKDNQYIGNEIQKLINAYSNSQAAKELIKIRRLNEMNK
;
A
#
# COMPACT_ATOMS: atom_id res chain seq x y z
N MET A 1 -22.32 39.62 24.18
CA MET A 1 -22.52 38.84 22.95
C MET A 1 -21.54 39.34 21.91
N ASN A 2 -20.46 38.58 21.72
CA ASN A 2 -20.20 37.86 20.47
C ASN A 2 -19.01 36.94 20.79
N GLU A 3 -19.38 35.68 21.04
CA GLU A 3 -18.48 34.53 21.08
C GLU A 3 -18.21 34.18 19.61
N ASP A 4 -17.06 34.58 19.09
CA ASP A 4 -16.54 33.98 17.86
C ASP A 4 -15.64 32.83 18.30
N GLU A 5 -16.27 31.66 18.46
CA GLU A 5 -15.60 30.37 18.51
C GLU A 5 -14.92 30.13 17.16
N ILE A 6 -13.62 30.36 17.10
CA ILE A 6 -12.80 29.82 16.02
C ILE A 6 -12.61 28.34 16.34
N GLU A 7 -13.46 27.50 15.76
CA GLU A 7 -13.20 26.07 15.62
C GLU A 7 -11.89 25.90 14.83
N ASP A 8 -10.78 25.76 15.54
CA ASP A 8 -9.54 25.25 14.99
C ASP A 8 -9.77 23.77 14.67
N GLN A 9 -10.24 23.52 13.45
CA GLN A 9 -10.20 22.20 12.85
C GLN A 9 -8.73 21.85 12.65
N GLY A 10 -8.14 21.19 13.66
CA GLY A 10 -6.83 20.59 13.63
C GLY A 10 -6.73 19.54 12.53
N SER A 11 -6.60 20.00 11.31
CA SER A 11 -6.05 19.27 10.19
C SER A 11 -4.57 19.06 10.53
N GLU A 12 -4.26 18.01 11.28
CA GLU A 12 -2.88 17.55 11.43
C GLU A 12 -2.33 17.32 10.02
N HIS A 13 -1.58 18.31 9.53
CA HIS A 13 -0.79 18.19 8.32
C HIS A 13 0.29 17.15 8.62
N ILE A 14 0.00 15.88 8.34
CA ILE A 14 1.00 14.82 8.40
C ILE A 14 2.06 15.18 7.35
N ASP A 15 3.30 15.33 7.78
CA ASP A 15 4.43 15.51 6.85
C ASP A 15 4.47 14.31 5.90
N GLU A 16 4.64 14.56 4.60
CA GLU A 16 4.74 13.51 3.58
C GLU A 16 5.86 12.52 3.94
N ASN A 17 6.92 12.99 4.60
CA ASN A 17 7.98 12.11 5.11
C ASN A 17 7.48 11.13 6.17
N ASP A 18 6.67 11.60 7.12
CA ASP A 18 6.11 10.74 8.16
C ASP A 18 5.11 9.74 7.57
N ALA A 19 4.30 10.17 6.60
CA ALA A 19 3.40 9.28 5.87
C ALA A 19 4.17 8.20 5.10
N ASN A 20 5.28 8.56 4.44
CA ASN A 20 6.16 7.62 3.73
C ASN A 20 6.80 6.61 4.69
N LEU A 21 7.31 7.08 5.83
CA LEU A 21 7.91 6.22 6.86
C LEU A 21 6.86 5.26 7.42
N ALA A 22 5.68 5.77 7.77
CA ALA A 22 4.57 4.95 8.27
C ALA A 22 4.17 3.87 7.27
N MET A 23 4.02 4.19 5.98
CA MET A 23 3.71 3.20 4.94
C MET A 23 4.81 2.16 4.79
N SER A 24 6.07 2.57 4.84
CA SER A 24 7.20 1.65 4.76
C SER A 24 7.24 0.70 5.97
N SER A 25 7.00 1.22 7.17
CA SER A 25 6.88 0.41 8.38
C SER A 25 5.71 -0.57 8.30
N LEU A 26 4.55 -0.14 7.82
CA LEU A 26 3.39 -1.01 7.63
C LEU A 26 3.69 -2.13 6.62
N ALA A 27 4.34 -1.81 5.50
CA ALA A 27 4.72 -2.81 4.50
C ALA A 27 5.62 -3.89 5.11
N LEU A 28 6.59 -3.50 5.95
CA LEU A 28 7.46 -4.44 6.65
C LEU A 28 6.69 -5.29 7.69
N LEU A 29 5.81 -4.65 8.47
CA LEU A 29 5.00 -5.35 9.47
C LEU A 29 4.04 -6.36 8.83
N ALA A 30 3.52 -6.07 7.64
CA ALA A 30 2.64 -6.96 6.88
C ALA A 30 3.32 -8.27 6.41
N LEU A 31 4.64 -8.39 6.52
CA LEU A 31 5.33 -9.66 6.31
C LEU A 31 5.04 -10.71 7.40
N ASN A 32 4.48 -10.29 8.53
CA ASN A 32 3.98 -11.18 9.58
C ASN A 32 2.44 -11.19 9.58
N GLU A 33 1.87 -12.38 9.37
CA GLU A 33 0.41 -12.62 9.34
C GLU A 33 -0.28 -12.15 10.64
N ASP A 34 0.41 -12.22 11.79
CA ASP A 34 -0.14 -11.79 13.09
C ASP A 34 -0.49 -10.29 13.14
N ASN A 35 0.18 -9.48 12.32
CA ASN A 35 -0.04 -8.03 12.28
C ASN A 35 -1.21 -7.63 11.36
N HIS A 36 -1.67 -8.54 10.48
CA HIS A 36 -2.60 -8.19 9.40
C HIS A 36 -3.90 -7.60 9.92
N LYS A 37 -4.45 -8.17 11.00
CA LYS A 37 -5.71 -7.69 11.59
C LYS A 37 -5.58 -6.22 12.03
N ALA A 38 -4.52 -5.89 12.77
CA ALA A 38 -4.30 -4.52 13.24
C ALA A 38 -4.10 -3.54 12.08
N ILE A 39 -3.37 -3.94 11.04
CA ILE A 39 -3.16 -3.12 9.84
C ILE A 39 -4.48 -2.84 9.11
N ILE A 40 -5.33 -3.87 8.96
CA ILE A 40 -6.62 -3.75 8.27
C ILE A 40 -7.59 -2.90 9.10
N ASP A 41 -7.72 -3.18 10.39
CA ASP A 41 -8.59 -2.43 11.31
C ASP A 41 -8.15 -0.96 11.41
N GLY A 42 -6.84 -0.69 11.25
CA GLY A 42 -6.24 0.65 11.16
C GLY A 42 -6.33 1.32 9.79
N ASN A 43 -7.17 0.83 8.88
CA ASN A 43 -7.35 1.37 7.52
C ASN A 43 -6.11 1.34 6.60
N GLY A 44 -5.11 0.50 6.89
CA GLY A 44 -3.86 0.45 6.11
C GLY A 44 -4.07 0.16 4.62
N ILE A 45 -5.04 -0.71 4.27
CA ILE A 45 -5.39 -0.97 2.87
C ILE A 45 -5.96 0.29 2.21
N LYS A 46 -6.90 0.96 2.87
CA LYS A 46 -7.54 2.16 2.34
C LYS A 46 -6.51 3.26 2.08
N SER A 47 -5.62 3.53 3.04
CA SER A 47 -4.57 4.55 2.89
C SER A 47 -3.60 4.23 1.75
N ALA A 48 -3.20 2.96 1.60
CA ALA A 48 -2.35 2.55 0.48
C ALA A 48 -3.04 2.73 -0.88
N VAL A 49 -4.32 2.35 -0.97
CA VAL A 49 -5.14 2.48 -2.18
C VAL A 49 -5.32 3.95 -2.56
N GLU A 50 -5.65 4.83 -1.62
CA GLU A 50 -5.82 6.26 -1.87
C GLU A 50 -4.56 6.89 -2.46
N ARG A 51 -3.37 6.54 -1.95
CA ARG A 51 -2.09 7.00 -2.51
C ARG A 51 -1.89 6.51 -3.95
N ILE A 52 -2.28 5.28 -4.27
CA ILE A 52 -2.16 4.72 -5.65
C ILE A 52 -3.11 5.47 -6.58
N ILE A 53 -4.35 5.70 -6.14
CA ILE A 53 -5.35 6.45 -6.92
C ILE A 53 -4.88 7.89 -7.17
N GLN A 54 -4.31 8.56 -6.17
CA GLN A 54 -3.73 9.90 -6.33
C GLN A 54 -2.66 9.94 -7.42
N VAL A 55 -1.79 8.93 -7.50
CA VAL A 55 -0.79 8.83 -8.57
C VAL A 55 -1.44 8.62 -9.93
N ALA A 56 -2.51 7.82 -10.02
CA ALA A 56 -3.24 7.65 -11.27
C ALA A 56 -3.92 8.96 -11.72
N GLN A 57 -4.46 9.74 -10.79
CA GLN A 57 -5.20 10.96 -11.10
C GLN A 57 -4.29 12.17 -11.38
N HIS A 58 -3.19 12.29 -10.65
CA HIS A 58 -2.36 13.50 -10.63
C HIS A 58 -0.94 13.27 -11.15
N GLY A 59 -0.58 12.02 -11.45
CA GLY A 59 0.77 11.65 -11.84
C GLY A 59 1.69 11.39 -10.64
N TYR A 60 2.87 10.83 -10.93
CA TYR A 60 3.87 10.55 -9.92
C TYR A 60 4.63 11.83 -9.53
N THR A 61 4.66 12.15 -8.24
CA THR A 61 5.43 13.27 -7.69
C THR A 61 6.67 12.75 -6.97
N PRO A 62 7.89 13.25 -7.30
CA PRO A 62 9.10 12.93 -6.55
C PRO A 62 8.93 13.28 -5.07
N GLY A 63 9.04 12.29 -4.19
CA GLY A 63 8.79 12.43 -2.75
C GLY A 63 7.62 11.58 -2.25
N LEU A 64 6.70 11.16 -3.12
CA LEU A 64 5.65 10.20 -2.77
C LEU A 64 6.21 8.77 -2.88
N GLN A 65 6.52 8.12 -1.75
CA GLN A 65 6.99 6.71 -1.73
C GLN A 65 5.82 5.75 -1.89
N ILE A 66 5.27 5.71 -3.10
CA ILE A 66 4.14 4.83 -3.44
C ILE A 66 4.52 3.35 -3.47
N MET A 67 5.82 3.04 -3.65
CA MET A 67 6.32 1.67 -3.67
C MET A 67 5.96 0.93 -2.37
N SER A 68 6.07 1.58 -1.21
CA SER A 68 5.70 1.00 0.08
C SER A 68 4.20 0.74 0.20
N SER A 69 3.36 1.58 -0.40
CA SER A 69 1.91 1.33 -0.48
C SER A 69 1.60 0.09 -1.32
N ILE A 70 2.29 -0.07 -2.46
CA ILE A 70 2.13 -1.24 -3.32
C ILE A 70 2.66 -2.50 -2.63
N ASP A 71 3.84 -2.45 -2.01
CA ASP A 71 4.42 -3.57 -1.28
C ASP A 71 3.54 -3.99 -0.11
N LEU A 72 2.93 -3.04 0.62
CA LEU A 72 1.95 -3.33 1.66
C LEU A 72 0.78 -4.16 1.11
N LEU A 73 0.19 -3.74 -0.02
CA LEU A 73 -0.91 -4.48 -0.65
C LEU A 73 -0.44 -5.85 -1.14
N VAL A 74 0.75 -5.97 -1.72
CA VAL A 74 1.32 -7.25 -2.16
C VAL A 74 1.51 -8.21 -0.98
N HIS A 75 2.06 -7.74 0.16
CA HIS A 75 2.27 -8.56 1.34
C HIS A 75 0.94 -9.01 1.95
N LEU A 76 -0.01 -8.09 2.15
CA LEU A 76 -1.35 -8.41 2.65
C LEU A 76 -2.10 -9.35 1.69
N PHE A 77 -1.91 -9.22 0.38
CA PHE A 77 -2.52 -10.11 -0.59
C PHE A 77 -1.89 -11.51 -0.58
N ALA A 78 -0.56 -11.60 -0.50
CA ALA A 78 0.15 -12.87 -0.54
C ALA A 78 -0.08 -13.71 0.72
N PHE A 79 -0.11 -13.07 1.89
CA PHE A 79 -0.17 -13.75 3.18
C PHE A 79 -1.56 -13.66 3.85
N GLY A 80 -2.43 -12.75 3.42
CA GLY A 80 -3.71 -12.50 4.07
C GLY A 80 -4.80 -13.51 3.74
N SER A 81 -5.91 -13.36 4.47
CA SER A 81 -7.12 -14.17 4.30
C SER A 81 -7.79 -13.95 2.94
N ASN A 82 -8.72 -14.84 2.56
CA ASN A 82 -9.52 -14.64 1.35
C ASN A 82 -10.31 -13.31 1.37
N ASN A 83 -10.78 -12.89 2.54
CA ASN A 83 -11.48 -11.61 2.70
C ASN A 83 -10.53 -10.44 2.44
N THR A 84 -9.29 -10.51 2.96
CA THR A 84 -8.25 -9.51 2.71
C THR A 84 -7.94 -9.42 1.22
N LYS A 85 -7.81 -10.56 0.54
CA LYS A 85 -7.57 -10.62 -0.91
C LYS A 85 -8.71 -9.96 -1.70
N GLN A 86 -9.96 -10.32 -1.40
CA GLN A 86 -11.13 -9.73 -2.05
C GLN A 86 -11.23 -8.22 -1.80
N LEU A 87 -10.97 -7.78 -0.57
CA LEU A 87 -10.97 -6.36 -0.23
C LEU A 87 -9.96 -5.58 -1.08
N ILE A 88 -8.73 -6.10 -1.21
CA ILE A 88 -7.69 -5.47 -2.02
C ILE A 88 -8.05 -5.51 -3.52
N GLN A 89 -8.50 -6.65 -4.04
CA GLN A 89 -8.92 -6.79 -5.45
C GLN A 89 -10.05 -5.81 -5.82
N ASN A 90 -11.00 -5.58 -4.93
CA ASN A 90 -12.12 -4.69 -5.18
C ASN A 90 -11.78 -3.20 -4.96
N SER A 91 -10.60 -2.90 -4.39
CA SER A 91 -10.20 -1.53 -4.03
C SER A 91 -9.53 -0.75 -5.15
N LEU A 92 -8.97 -1.45 -6.15
CA LEU A 92 -8.33 -0.85 -7.32
C LEU A 92 -8.99 -1.39 -8.58
N SER A 93 -9.50 -0.50 -9.43
CA SER A 93 -10.13 -0.91 -10.66
C SER A 93 -9.09 -1.40 -11.68
N PRO A 94 -9.45 -2.32 -12.60
CA PRO A 94 -8.57 -2.77 -13.66
C PRO A 94 -8.01 -1.61 -14.50
N GLU A 95 -8.79 -0.56 -14.72
CA GLU A 95 -8.38 0.62 -15.49
C GLU A 95 -7.24 1.38 -14.82
N ILE A 96 -7.28 1.52 -13.48
CA ILE A 96 -6.20 2.15 -12.72
C ILE A 96 -4.92 1.32 -12.80
N LEU A 97 -5.03 -0.01 -12.67
CA LEU A 97 -3.88 -0.91 -12.77
C LEU A 97 -3.26 -0.88 -14.18
N ASP A 98 -4.10 -0.92 -15.21
CA ASP A 98 -3.68 -0.84 -16.60
C ASP A 98 -3.05 0.51 -16.96
N GLN A 99 -3.53 1.61 -16.39
CA GLN A 99 -2.92 2.91 -16.55
C GLN A 99 -1.51 2.97 -15.94
N LEU A 100 -1.32 2.37 -14.76
CA LEU A 100 -0.08 2.52 -13.99
C LEU A 100 0.99 1.47 -14.33
N LYS A 101 0.64 0.31 -14.91
CA LYS A 101 1.60 -0.78 -15.18
C LYS A 101 2.73 -0.40 -16.13
N ASP A 102 2.49 0.54 -17.05
CA ASP A 102 3.47 1.02 -18.03
C ASP A 102 4.21 2.28 -17.55
N ASN A 103 3.98 2.73 -16.31
CA ASN A 103 4.65 3.89 -15.76
C ASN A 103 6.14 3.63 -15.53
N GLN A 104 7.01 4.51 -16.02
CA GLN A 104 8.47 4.35 -15.95
C GLN A 104 9.05 4.29 -14.52
N TYR A 105 8.35 4.82 -13.52
CA TYR A 105 8.83 4.87 -12.14
C TYR A 105 8.27 3.74 -11.27
N ILE A 106 7.03 3.33 -11.51
CA ILE A 106 6.28 2.44 -10.61
C ILE A 106 5.66 1.22 -11.30
N GLY A 107 5.79 1.11 -12.62
CA GLY A 107 5.14 0.06 -13.42
C GLY A 107 5.53 -1.35 -12.99
N ASN A 108 6.81 -1.57 -12.65
CA ASN A 108 7.28 -2.84 -12.09
C ASN A 108 6.53 -3.24 -10.81
N GLU A 109 6.20 -2.26 -9.98
CA GLU A 109 5.61 -2.50 -8.66
C GLU A 109 4.12 -2.78 -8.81
N ILE A 110 3.45 -2.06 -9.69
CA ILE A 110 2.09 -2.37 -10.11
C ILE A 110 2.03 -3.77 -10.73
N GLN A 111 3.02 -4.16 -11.53
CA GLN A 111 3.07 -5.50 -12.11
C GLN A 111 3.23 -6.58 -11.03
N LYS A 112 3.97 -6.33 -9.94
CA LYS A 112 4.03 -7.25 -8.78
C LYS A 112 2.64 -7.45 -8.17
N LEU A 113 1.87 -6.38 -8.02
CA LEU A 113 0.50 -6.46 -7.49
C LEU A 113 -0.44 -7.24 -8.42
N ILE A 114 -0.39 -6.97 -9.73
CA ILE A 114 -1.16 -7.72 -10.75
C ILE A 114 -0.79 -9.21 -10.72
N ASN A 115 0.50 -9.52 -10.62
CA ASN A 115 0.98 -10.90 -10.54
C ASN A 115 0.52 -11.58 -9.24
N ALA A 116 0.51 -10.86 -8.12
CA ALA A 116 -0.02 -11.35 -6.85
C ALA A 116 -1.50 -11.70 -6.98
N TYR A 117 -2.31 -10.87 -7.67
CA TYR A 117 -3.73 -11.16 -7.92
C TYR A 117 -3.94 -12.44 -8.72
N SER A 118 -3.07 -12.69 -9.71
CA SER A 118 -3.14 -13.87 -10.57
C SER A 118 -2.69 -15.14 -9.84
N ASN A 119 -1.67 -15.04 -8.97
CA ASN A 119 -1.14 -16.18 -8.24
C ASN A 119 -0.55 -15.77 -6.88
N SER A 120 -1.42 -15.64 -5.88
CA SER A 120 -1.00 -15.27 -4.51
C SER A 120 0.00 -16.24 -3.89
N GLN A 121 -0.06 -17.53 -4.23
CA GLN A 121 0.86 -18.53 -3.69
C GLN A 121 2.27 -18.34 -4.25
N ALA A 122 2.42 -18.11 -5.56
CA ALA A 122 3.71 -17.82 -6.17
C ALA A 122 4.30 -16.51 -5.60
N ALA A 123 3.46 -15.48 -5.42
CA ALA A 123 3.89 -14.23 -4.78
C ALA A 123 4.42 -14.48 -3.35
N LYS A 124 3.69 -15.26 -2.54
CA LYS A 124 4.09 -15.64 -1.18
C LYS A 124 5.47 -16.32 -1.16
N GLU A 125 5.71 -17.26 -2.06
CA GLU A 125 6.99 -17.97 -2.14
C GLU A 125 8.14 -17.06 -2.59
N LEU A 126 7.93 -16.18 -3.57
CA LEU A 126 8.93 -15.19 -4.00
C LEU A 126 9.34 -14.26 -2.85
N ILE A 127 8.36 -13.80 -2.06
CA ILE A 127 8.61 -12.94 -0.90
C ILE A 127 9.44 -13.68 0.16
N LYS A 128 9.13 -14.95 0.45
CA LYS A 128 9.93 -15.76 1.38
C LYS A 128 11.36 -15.96 0.89
N ILE A 129 11.56 -16.28 -0.39
CA ILE A 129 12.90 -16.46 -0.98
C ILE A 129 13.71 -15.17 -0.84
N ARG A 130 13.11 -14.02 -1.15
CA ARG A 130 13.77 -12.72 -1.01
C ARG A 130 14.25 -12.48 0.42
N ARG A 131 13.40 -12.73 1.41
CA ARG A 131 13.76 -12.58 2.84
C ARG A 131 14.92 -13.48 3.25
N LEU A 132 14.93 -14.74 2.81
CA LEU A 132 16.03 -15.66 3.08
C LEU A 132 17.35 -15.15 2.51
N ASN A 133 17.33 -14.58 1.30
CA ASN A 133 18.53 -14.00 0.69
C ASN A 133 19.03 -12.73 1.41
N GLU A 134 18.14 -11.96 2.03
CA GLU A 134 18.49 -10.79 2.84
C GLU A 134 19.11 -11.19 4.19
N MET A 135 18.66 -12.31 4.78
CA MET A 135 19.21 -12.84 6.04
C MET A 135 20.58 -13.54 5.89
N ASN A 136 20.91 -13.98 4.67
CA ASN A 136 22.15 -14.70 4.37
C ASN A 136 23.30 -13.79 3.89
N LYS A 137 23.13 -12.46 3.99
CA LYS A 137 24.16 -11.45 3.71
C LYS A 137 24.72 -10.89 5.00
#